data_AF-A0A922VT72-F1
#
_entry.id   AF-A0A922VT72-F1
#
_cell.length_a   1.000
_cell.length_b   1.000
_cell.length_c   1.000
_cell.angle_alpha   90.00
_cell.angle_beta   90.00
_cell.angle_gamma   90.00
#
_symmetry.space_group_name_H-M   'P 1'
#
loop_
_entity.id
_entity.type
_entity.pdbx_description
1 polymer ?
#
loop_
_entity_poly.entity_id
_entity_poly.type
_entity_poly.pdbx_seq_one_letter_code
_entity_poly.pdbx_strand_id
1 'polypeptide(L)'
;MTITITPSGDNTSTLHERTNSCSVAFPIPCSKLTLVALIRSLLADPERDFAEAGQVSVSRYRDGIKVAVGSGTFAVRYHDAIPLILEG
;
A
#
# COMPACT_ATOMS: atom_id res chain seq x y z
N MET A 1 11.37 2.16 10.35
CA MET A 1 10.96 2.50 8.97
C MET A 1 9.62 3.18 9.12
N THR A 2 9.33 4.20 8.31
CA THR A 2 8.02 4.86 8.34
C THR A 2 7.49 4.88 6.92
N ILE A 3 6.29 4.37 6.73
CA ILE A 3 5.60 4.41 5.44
C ILE A 3 4.45 5.40 5.57
N THR A 4 4.34 6.31 4.60
CA THR A 4 3.26 7.30 4.53
C THR A 4 2.64 7.31 3.14
N ILE A 5 1.32 7.53 3.07
CA ILE A 5 0.62 7.69 1.79
C ILE A 5 0.29 9.17 1.64
N THR A 6 0.85 9.81 0.61
CA THR A 6 0.57 11.22 0.30
C THR A 6 -0.28 11.29 -0.96
N PRO A 7 -1.47 11.94 -0.93
CA PRO A 7 -2.24 12.14 -2.14
C PRO A 7 -1.47 13.08 -3.07
N SER A 8 -1.31 12.69 -4.33
CA SER A 8 -0.67 13.51 -5.38
C SER A 8 -1.68 14.08 -6.37
N GLY A 9 -2.95 13.69 -6.27
CA GLY A 9 -4.10 14.17 -7.04
C GLY A 9 -5.38 13.45 -6.62
N ASP A 10 -6.50 13.70 -7.30
CA ASP A 10 -7.82 13.13 -6.93
C ASP A 10 -7.84 11.60 -6.98
N ASN A 11 -7.11 11.00 -7.93
CA ASN A 11 -7.06 9.55 -8.16
C ASN A 11 -5.63 8.99 -8.15
N THR A 12 -4.66 9.73 -7.62
CA THR A 12 -3.26 9.30 -7.58
C THR A 12 -2.67 9.56 -6.21
N SER A 13 -1.86 8.62 -5.74
CA SER A 13 -1.22 8.68 -4.43
C SER A 13 0.21 8.20 -4.55
N THR A 14 1.07 8.62 -3.64
CA THR A 14 2.45 8.16 -3.58
C THR A 14 2.71 7.49 -2.24
N LEU A 15 3.23 6.27 -2.26
CA LEU A 15 3.77 5.60 -1.08
C LEU A 15 5.19 6.09 -0.86
N HIS A 16 5.43 6.69 0.30
CA HIS A 16 6.75 7.11 0.72
C HIS A 16 7.28 6.16 1.79
N GLU A 17 8.38 5.49 1.49
CA GLU A 17 9.23 4.84 2.48
C GLU A 17 10.26 5.86 2.99
N ARG A 18 10.40 5.98 4.30
CA ARG A 18 11.50 6.72 4.92
C ARG A 18 12.21 5.84 5.94
N THR A 19 13.51 5.70 5.75
CA THR A 19 14.47 5.16 6.72
C THR A 19 15.46 6.26 7.09
N ASN A 20 16.32 6.03 8.09
CA ASN A 20 17.29 7.04 8.55
C ASN A 20 18.30 7.45 7.46
N SER A 21 18.45 6.65 6.41
CA SER A 21 19.46 6.84 5.35
C SER A 21 18.89 6.80 3.93
N CYS A 22 17.60 6.50 3.74
CA CYS A 22 16.99 6.37 2.41
C CYS A 22 15.53 6.81 2.40
N SER A 23 15.10 7.42 1.29
CA SER A 23 13.69 7.68 1.02
C SER A 23 13.31 7.17 -0.36
N VAL A 24 12.27 6.34 -0.43
CA VAL A 24 11.72 5.78 -1.66
C VAL A 24 10.33 6.37 -1.86
N ALA A 25 10.04 6.83 -3.07
CA ALA A 25 8.71 7.27 -3.47
C ALA A 25 8.19 6.33 -4.55
N PHE A 26 7.03 5.73 -4.32
CA PHE A 26 6.38 4.79 -5.21
C PHE A 26 5.02 5.35 -5.64
N PRO A 27 4.88 5.85 -6.87
CA PRO A 27 3.63 6.42 -7.36
C PRO A 27 2.60 5.32 -7.63
N ILE A 28 1.35 5.60 -7.29
CA ILE A 28 0.22 4.67 -7.37
C ILE A 28 -0.94 5.35 -8.09
N PRO A 29 -1.46 4.75 -9.17
CA PRO A 29 -2.58 5.27 -9.93
C PRO A 29 -3.93 4.94 -9.26
N CYS A 30 -4.03 5.14 -7.94
CA CYS A 30 -5.29 5.11 -7.22
C CYS A 30 -5.30 6.11 -6.05
N SER A 31 -6.49 6.46 -5.58
CA SER A 31 -6.65 7.34 -4.41
C SER A 31 -6.18 6.64 -3.13
N LYS A 32 -5.79 7.43 -2.12
CA LYS A 32 -5.40 6.91 -0.78
C LYS A 32 -6.51 6.05 -0.20
N LEU A 33 -7.76 6.49 -0.33
CA LEU A 33 -8.94 5.78 0.18
C LEU A 33 -9.12 4.43 -0.51
N THR A 34 -8.95 4.37 -1.83
CA THR A 34 -9.03 3.11 -2.59
C THR A 34 -7.93 2.14 -2.15
N LEU A 35 -6.69 2.62 -2.00
CA LEU A 35 -5.57 1.78 -1.54
C LEU A 35 -5.81 1.24 -0.13
N VAL A 36 -6.23 2.10 0.81
CA VAL A 36 -6.55 1.71 2.18
C VAL A 36 -7.72 0.72 2.21
N ALA A 37 -8.75 0.92 1.38
CA ALA A 37 -9.88 0.00 1.27
C ALA A 37 -9.46 -1.38 0.76
N LEU A 38 -8.58 -1.44 -0.24
CA LEU A 38 -8.01 -2.71 -0.73
C LEU A 38 -7.25 -3.44 0.37
N ILE A 39 -6.35 -2.74 1.06
CA ILE A 39 -5.55 -3.30 2.15
C ILE A 39 -6.46 -3.78 3.29
N ARG A 40 -7.46 -2.98 3.68
CA ARG A 40 -8.45 -3.38 4.70
C ARG A 40 -9.23 -4.62 4.27
N SER A 41 -9.69 -4.69 3.02
CA SER A 41 -10.43 -5.85 2.51
C SER A 41 -9.60 -7.14 2.53
N LEU A 42 -8.29 -7.02 2.27
CA LEU A 42 -7.31 -8.10 2.29
C LEU A 42 -6.98 -8.58 3.71
N LEU A 43 -7.01 -7.66 4.67
CA LEU A 43 -6.78 -7.96 6.08
C LEU A 43 -8.03 -8.46 6.81
N ALA A 44 -9.22 -8.07 6.34
CA ALA A 44 -10.49 -8.49 6.92
C ALA A 44 -10.83 -9.96 6.59
N ASP A 45 -10.33 -10.49 5.48
CA ASP A 45 -10.61 -11.85 5.04
C ASP A 45 -9.32 -12.70 5.04
N PRO A 46 -9.16 -13.65 5.99
CA PRO A 46 -7.96 -14.49 6.09
C PRO A 46 -7.80 -15.47 4.92
N GLU A 47 -8.81 -15.72 4.09
CA GLU A 47 -8.68 -16.57 2.90
C GLU A 47 -8.26 -15.77 1.66
N ARG A 48 -8.34 -14.44 1.73
CA ARG A 48 -8.06 -13.55 0.60
C ARG A 48 -6.61 -13.11 0.55
N ASP A 49 -5.83 -13.73 -0.33
CA ASP A 49 -4.41 -13.38 -0.52
C ASP A 49 -4.15 -12.26 -1.54
N PHE A 50 -5.18 -11.84 -2.26
CA PHE A 50 -5.06 -10.86 -3.35
C PHE A 50 -6.29 -9.95 -3.46
N ALA A 51 -6.04 -8.67 -3.75
CA ALA A 51 -7.04 -7.66 -4.07
C ALA A 51 -6.49 -6.71 -5.12
N GLU A 52 -7.33 -6.23 -6.04
CA GLU A 52 -6.93 -5.30 -7.10
C GLU A 52 -7.95 -4.20 -7.31
N ALA A 53 -7.47 -3.03 -7.75
CA ALA A 53 -8.28 -1.95 -8.29
C ALA A 53 -7.56 -1.28 -9.46
N GLY A 54 -8.07 -1.51 -10.67
CA GLY A 54 -7.48 -0.99 -11.90
C GLY A 54 -6.06 -1.53 -12.12
N GLN A 55 -5.07 -0.64 -12.17
CA GLN A 55 -3.66 -1.01 -12.39
C GLN A 55 -2.90 -1.35 -11.09
N VAL A 56 -3.58 -1.28 -9.94
CA VAL A 56 -2.99 -1.51 -8.62
C VAL A 56 -3.44 -2.85 -8.10
N SER A 57 -2.50 -3.70 -7.73
CA SER A 57 -2.79 -4.93 -7.00
C SER A 57 -2.10 -4.94 -5.64
N VAL A 58 -2.73 -5.62 -4.70
CA VAL A 58 -2.29 -5.75 -3.32
C VAL A 58 -2.37 -7.22 -2.97
N SER A 59 -1.24 -7.81 -2.60
CA SER A 59 -1.15 -9.23 -2.25
C SER A 59 -0.54 -9.40 -0.88
N ARG A 60 -1.04 -10.35 -0.09
CA ARG A 60 -0.36 -10.74 1.15
C ARG A 60 0.88 -11.54 0.85
N TYR A 61 1.86 -11.40 1.72
CA TYR A 61 2.96 -12.33 1.83
C TYR A 61 3.27 -12.56 3.31
N ARG A 62 4.20 -13.47 3.59
CA ARG A 62 4.50 -13.95 4.95
C ARG A 62 4.68 -12.81 5.97
N ASP A 63 5.42 -11.76 5.62
CA ASP A 63 5.81 -10.71 6.56
C ASP A 63 5.09 -9.37 6.33
N GLY A 64 4.09 -9.34 5.44
CA GLY A 64 3.37 -8.11 5.14
C GLY A 64 2.50 -8.15 3.90
N ILE A 65 2.41 -7.00 3.24
CA ILE A 65 1.56 -6.72 2.10
C ILE A 65 2.42 -6.12 1.00
N LYS A 66 2.27 -6.63 -0.22
CA LYS A 66 2.95 -6.12 -1.40
C LYS A 66 1.95 -5.37 -2.25
N VAL A 67 2.25 -4.10 -2.56
CA VAL A 67 1.53 -3.28 -3.51
C VAL A 67 2.27 -3.32 -4.84
N ALA A 68 1.59 -3.64 -5.93
CA ALA A 68 2.16 -3.72 -7.26
C ALA A 68 1.41 -2.81 -8.23
N VAL A 69 2.17 -2.15 -9.11
CA VAL A 69 1.68 -1.26 -10.16
C VAL A 69 2.49 -1.54 -11.42
N GLY A 70 1.87 -2.18 -12.41
CA GLY A 70 2.59 -2.65 -13.61
C GLY A 70 3.76 -3.58 -13.24
N SER A 71 4.98 -3.21 -13.61
CA SER A 71 6.21 -3.93 -13.26
C SER A 71 6.82 -3.50 -11.91
N GLY A 72 6.31 -2.42 -11.31
CA GLY A 72 6.79 -1.90 -10.04
C GLY A 72 6.13 -2.61 -8.85
N THR A 73 6.91 -2.84 -7.79
CA THR A 73 6.39 -3.40 -6.53
C THR A 73 6.93 -2.65 -5.33
N PHE A 74 6.12 -2.57 -4.29
CA PHE A 74 6.42 -1.93 -3.02
C PHE A 74 5.95 -2.82 -1.88
N ALA A 75 6.87 -3.22 -1.00
CA ALA A 75 6.56 -4.12 0.11
C ALA A 75 6.39 -3.34 1.41
N VAL A 76 5.27 -3.58 2.10
CA VAL A 76 4.90 -2.96 3.37
C VAL A 76 4.82 -4.07 4.41
N ARG A 77 5.62 -3.99 5.48
CA ARG A 77 5.55 -4.98 6.57
C ARG A 77 4.27 -4.78 7.38
N TYR A 78 3.74 -5.83 8.00
CA TYR A 78 2.47 -5.71 8.76
C TYR A 78 2.51 -4.62 9.84
N HIS A 79 3.64 -4.45 10.54
CA HIS A 79 3.77 -3.41 11.56
C HIS A 79 3.70 -1.98 11.01
N ASP A 80 4.06 -1.78 9.73
CA ASP A 80 3.94 -0.48 9.04
C ASP A 80 2.59 -0.35 8.32
N ALA A 81 1.97 -1.46 7.92
CA ALA A 81 0.67 -1.48 7.25
C ALA A 81 -0.49 -1.14 8.18
N ILE A 82 -0.43 -1.55 9.45
CA ILE A 82 -1.50 -1.31 10.43
C ILE A 82 -1.69 0.20 10.70
N PRO A 83 -0.65 1.01 10.95
CA PRO A 83 -0.82 2.46 11.07
C PRO A 83 -1.44 3.10 9.82
N LEU A 84 -1.00 2.68 8.62
CA LEU A 84 -1.50 3.22 7.34
C LEU A 84 -3.01 3.03 7.16
N ILE A 85 -3.55 1.88 7.60
CA ILE A 85 -4.99 1.64 7.53
C ILE A 85 -5.76 2.32 8.66
N LEU A 86 -5.12 2.76 9.74
CA LEU A 86 -5.79 3.45 10.85
C LEU A 86 -5.84 4.96 10.63
N GLU A 87 -4.91 5.52 9.86
CA GLU A 87 -4.91 6.94 9.43
C GLU A 87 -5.90 7.27 8.29
N GLY A 88 -6.63 6.27 7.79
CA GLY A 88 -7.54 6.37 6.65
C GLY A 88 -9.01 6.46 7.02
#